data_AF-A0AAE0N7F7-F1
#
_entry.id   AF-A0AAE0N7F7-F1
#
_cell.length_a   1.000
_cell.length_b   1.000
_cell.length_c   1.000
_cell.angle_alpha   90.00
_cell.angle_beta   90.00
_cell.angle_gamma   90.00
#
_symmetry.space_group_name_H-M   'P 1'
#
loop_
_entity.id
_entity.type
_entity.pdbx_description
1 polymer ?
#
loop_
_entity_poly.entity_id
_entity_poly.type
_entity_poly.pdbx_seq_one_letter_code
_entity_poly.pdbx_strand_id
1 'polypeptide(L)'
;MGFFDFNEAKDARDQVYSDDYPEDHQSKFSHELVGGAAAFEAMHLWEKKQREEGNNVSHGFAKEALAGLAAAEADKLFETKGLDFIDREKTKHQAKRQVEQLYDNQYGDRDQYSPDYDAHETMQGGYQGGY
;
A
#
# COMPACT_ATOMS: atom_id res chain seq x y z
N MET A 1 -1.61 -0.04 16.96
CA MET A 1 -1.85 1.09 16.04
C MET A 1 -1.75 0.52 14.65
N GLY A 2 -2.76 0.72 13.80
CA GLY A 2 -2.77 0.17 12.43
C GLY A 2 -2.49 1.26 11.41
N PHE A 3 -1.86 0.92 10.29
CA PHE A 3 -1.40 1.86 9.27
C PHE A 3 -2.53 2.21 8.29
N PHE A 4 -3.51 2.93 8.83
CA PHE A 4 -4.72 3.31 8.10
C PHE A 4 -4.67 4.77 7.60
N ASP A 5 -3.71 5.56 8.09
CA ASP A 5 -3.36 6.87 7.56
C ASP A 5 -2.20 6.77 6.55
N PHE A 6 -2.17 7.68 5.58
CA PHE A 6 -1.12 7.70 4.56
C PHE A 6 0.28 7.93 5.12
N ASN A 7 0.44 8.73 6.17
CA ASN A 7 1.75 8.98 6.78
C ASN A 7 2.26 7.72 7.47
N GLU A 8 1.40 7.05 8.24
CA GLU A 8 1.75 5.79 8.90
C GLU A 8 2.06 4.70 7.88
N ALA A 9 1.25 4.58 6.82
CA ALA A 9 1.47 3.61 5.75
C ALA A 9 2.77 3.89 4.97
N LYS A 10 3.12 5.17 4.77
CA LYS A 10 4.41 5.58 4.21
C LYS A 10 5.57 5.19 5.15
N ASP A 11 5.44 5.45 6.44
CA ASP A 11 6.47 5.08 7.43
C ASP A 11 6.66 3.56 7.51
N ALA A 12 5.58 2.78 7.35
CA ALA A 12 5.65 1.33 7.26
C ALA A 12 6.44 0.89 6.03
N ARG A 13 6.15 1.49 4.87
CA ARG A 13 6.89 1.28 3.64
C ARG A 13 8.37 1.64 3.82
N ASP A 14 8.68 2.80 4.37
CA ASP A 14 10.08 3.23 4.53
C ASP A 14 10.86 2.26 5.43
N GLN A 15 10.25 1.76 6.49
CA GLN A 15 10.84 0.73 7.35
C GLN A 15 11.04 -0.60 6.63
N VAL A 16 10.08 -1.02 5.81
CA VAL A 16 10.14 -2.31 5.12
C VAL A 16 11.14 -2.31 3.96
N TYR A 17 11.31 -1.18 3.28
CA TYR A 17 12.19 -1.06 2.12
C TYR A 17 13.58 -0.50 2.44
N SER A 18 13.84 -0.04 3.67
CA SER A 18 15.18 0.40 4.06
C SER A 18 16.17 -0.77 4.11
N ASP A 19 17.30 -0.64 3.39
CA ASP A 19 18.39 -1.63 3.37
C ASP A 19 19.39 -1.45 4.52
N ASP A 20 19.24 -0.40 5.35
CA ASP A 20 20.25 0.08 6.31
C ASP A 20 20.23 -0.66 7.66
N TYR A 21 19.78 -1.92 7.70
CA TYR A 21 19.38 -2.57 8.94
C TYR A 21 20.00 -3.96 9.14
N PRO A 22 20.71 -4.20 10.27
CA PRO A 22 21.52 -5.41 10.49
C PRO A 22 20.68 -6.66 10.75
N GLU A 23 20.78 -7.69 9.89
CA GLU A 23 20.22 -9.07 9.82
C GLU A 23 19.27 -9.66 10.91
N ASP A 24 19.16 -9.14 12.15
CA ASP A 24 18.38 -9.66 13.28
C ASP A 24 16.90 -9.17 13.36
N HIS A 25 16.23 -8.92 12.22
CA HIS A 25 14.98 -8.11 12.15
C HIS A 25 13.65 -8.85 12.26
N GLN A 26 13.62 -10.16 12.52
CA GLN A 26 12.35 -10.92 12.61
C GLN A 26 11.36 -10.34 13.64
N SER A 27 11.88 -9.69 14.69
CA SER A 27 11.06 -9.12 15.78
C SER A 27 10.36 -7.81 15.41
N LYS A 28 10.75 -7.14 14.32
CA LYS A 28 10.22 -5.80 13.95
C LYS A 28 9.20 -5.84 12.81
N PHE A 29 9.25 -6.84 11.95
CA PHE A 29 8.28 -7.03 10.87
C PHE A 29 7.02 -7.70 11.39
N SER A 30 6.04 -6.90 11.82
CA SER A 30 4.71 -7.40 12.11
C SER A 30 3.89 -7.59 10.83
N HIS A 31 2.86 -8.44 10.88
CA HIS A 31 1.86 -8.53 9.80
C HIS A 31 1.32 -7.16 9.40
N GLU A 32 1.09 -6.30 10.41
CA GLU A 32 0.47 -4.99 10.21
C GLU A 32 1.43 -4.07 9.47
N LEU A 33 2.70 -4.06 9.86
CA LEU A 33 3.75 -3.23 9.24
C LEU A 33 3.92 -3.61 7.77
N VAL A 34 4.09 -4.90 7.49
CA VAL A 34 4.27 -5.39 6.12
C VAL A 34 3.00 -5.17 5.30
N GLY A 35 1.83 -5.37 5.91
CA GLY A 35 0.54 -5.10 5.26
C GLY A 35 0.35 -3.61 4.95
N GLY A 36 0.78 -2.72 5.84
CA GLY A 36 0.71 -1.27 5.65
C GLY A 36 1.63 -0.78 4.55
N ALA A 37 2.86 -1.31 4.50
CA ALA A 37 3.80 -1.06 3.41
C ALA A 37 3.23 -1.50 2.06
N ALA A 38 2.67 -2.71 1.98
CA ALA A 38 2.04 -3.22 0.77
C ALA A 38 0.81 -2.40 0.35
N ALA A 39 -0.01 -1.96 1.29
CA ALA A 39 -1.17 -1.10 1.04
C ALA A 39 -0.75 0.28 0.50
N PHE A 40 0.30 0.87 1.05
CA PHE A 40 0.83 2.15 0.58
C PHE A 40 1.31 2.06 -0.86
N GLU A 41 2.14 1.06 -1.18
CA GLU A 41 2.64 0.84 -2.54
C GLU A 41 1.50 0.56 -3.54
N ALA A 42 0.47 -0.19 -3.13
CA ALA A 42 -0.71 -0.42 -3.95
C ALA A 42 -1.44 0.89 -4.30
N MET A 43 -1.69 1.76 -3.31
CA MET A 43 -2.26 3.08 -3.55
C MET A 43 -1.36 3.91 -4.47
N HIS A 44 -0.06 3.92 -4.25
CA HIS A 44 0.88 4.68 -5.08
C HIS A 44 0.84 4.21 -6.55
N LEU A 45 0.92 2.91 -6.80
CA LEU A 45 0.85 2.33 -8.15
C LEU A 45 -0.48 2.63 -8.84
N TRP A 46 -1.59 2.53 -8.10
CA TRP A 46 -2.91 2.87 -8.58
C TRP A 46 -3.00 4.34 -8.99
N GLU A 47 -2.61 5.24 -8.09
CA GLU A 47 -2.61 6.69 -8.30
C GLU A 47 -1.79 7.09 -9.53
N LYS A 48 -0.61 6.51 -9.69
CA LYS A 48 0.25 6.74 -10.85
C LYS A 48 -0.43 6.27 -12.14
N LYS A 49 -0.89 5.02 -12.18
CA LYS A 49 -1.49 4.42 -13.37
C LYS A 49 -2.76 5.15 -13.80
N GLN A 50 -3.63 5.49 -12.86
CA GLN A 50 -4.89 6.16 -13.18
C GLN A 50 -4.67 7.59 -13.70
N ARG A 51 -3.66 8.32 -13.20
CA ARG A 51 -3.27 9.62 -13.75
C ARG A 51 -2.67 9.52 -15.15
N GLU A 52 -1.91 8.47 -15.43
CA GLU A 52 -1.38 8.19 -16.78
C GLU A 52 -2.50 7.83 -17.77
N GLU A 53 -3.49 7.04 -17.33
CA GLU A 53 -4.60 6.60 -18.20
C GLU A 53 -5.70 7.65 -18.37
N GLY A 54 -5.91 8.54 -17.40
CA GLY A 54 -6.90 9.62 -17.49
C GLY A 54 -8.36 9.18 -17.35
N ASN A 55 -8.62 7.93 -16.91
CA ASN A 55 -9.97 7.37 -16.84
C ASN A 55 -10.59 7.47 -15.45
N ASN A 56 -11.87 7.85 -15.42
CA ASN A 56 -12.71 7.71 -14.23
C ASN A 56 -13.11 6.24 -14.06
N VAL A 57 -13.13 5.74 -12.82
CA VAL A 57 -13.51 4.35 -12.52
C VAL A 57 -14.42 4.28 -11.29
N SER A 58 -15.23 3.23 -11.20
CA SER A 58 -16.14 3.04 -10.09
C SER A 58 -15.40 2.69 -8.80
N HIS A 59 -15.99 3.06 -7.65
CA HIS A 59 -15.45 2.73 -6.32
C HIS A 59 -15.24 1.23 -6.12
N GLY A 60 -16.23 0.42 -6.53
CA GLY A 60 -16.14 -1.03 -6.39
C GLY A 60 -14.94 -1.60 -7.16
N PHE A 61 -14.74 -1.15 -8.40
CA PHE A 61 -13.59 -1.57 -9.20
C PHE A 61 -12.28 -1.08 -8.61
N ALA A 62 -12.21 0.18 -8.15
CA ALA A 62 -11.01 0.75 -7.55
C ALA A 62 -10.58 -0.04 -6.31
N LYS A 63 -11.51 -0.33 -5.39
CA LYS A 63 -11.22 -1.12 -4.18
C LYS A 63 -10.76 -2.53 -4.52
N GLU A 64 -11.41 -3.21 -5.47
CA GLU A 64 -11.03 -4.56 -5.87
C GLU A 64 -9.62 -4.58 -6.51
N ALA A 65 -9.34 -3.64 -7.40
CA ALA A 65 -8.02 -3.50 -8.01
C ALA A 65 -6.93 -3.22 -6.96
N LEU A 66 -7.18 -2.28 -6.05
CA LEU A 66 -6.28 -1.94 -4.95
C LEU A 66 -6.04 -3.13 -4.01
N ALA A 67 -7.08 -3.87 -3.65
CA ALA A 67 -6.96 -5.07 -2.83
C ALA A 67 -6.12 -6.16 -3.52
N GLY A 68 -6.25 -6.30 -4.84
CA GLY A 68 -5.41 -7.17 -5.65
C GLY A 68 -3.94 -6.74 -5.66
N LEU A 69 -3.68 -5.45 -5.90
CA LEU A 69 -2.33 -4.86 -5.89
C LEU A 69 -1.66 -5.02 -4.51
N ALA A 70 -2.39 -4.72 -3.43
CA ALA A 70 -1.87 -4.84 -2.07
C ALA A 70 -1.53 -6.30 -1.70
N ALA A 71 -2.34 -7.26 -2.14
CA ALA A 71 -2.05 -8.67 -1.93
C ALA A 71 -0.80 -9.13 -2.71
N ALA A 72 -0.65 -8.66 -3.96
CA ALA A 72 0.51 -8.97 -4.79
C ALA A 72 1.80 -8.34 -4.23
N GLU A 73 1.75 -7.09 -3.75
CA GLU A 73 2.91 -6.46 -3.13
C GLU A 73 3.29 -7.15 -1.82
N ALA A 74 2.30 -7.59 -1.02
CA ALA A 74 2.58 -8.42 0.15
C ALA A 74 3.30 -9.71 -0.25
N ASP A 75 2.83 -10.45 -1.27
CA ASP A 75 3.52 -11.65 -1.77
C ASP A 75 4.98 -11.37 -2.16
N LYS A 76 5.22 -10.28 -2.90
CA LYS A 76 6.56 -9.84 -3.30
C LYS A 76 7.45 -9.51 -2.11
N LEU A 77 6.93 -8.84 -1.08
CA LEU A 77 7.67 -8.54 0.15
C LEU A 77 8.09 -9.82 0.87
N PHE A 78 7.26 -10.85 0.89
CA PHE A 78 7.64 -12.16 1.44
C PHE A 78 8.79 -12.80 0.66
N GLU A 79 8.76 -12.73 -0.67
CA GLU A 79 9.79 -13.32 -1.54
C GLU A 79 11.12 -12.58 -1.47
N THR A 80 11.07 -11.26 -1.33
CA THR A 80 12.26 -10.40 -1.41
C THR A 80 12.89 -10.11 -0.05
N LYS A 81 12.09 -10.08 1.03
CA LYS A 81 12.54 -9.75 2.39
C LYS A 81 12.61 -10.97 3.33
N GLY A 82 12.29 -12.18 2.85
CA GLY A 82 12.47 -13.42 3.62
C GLY A 82 11.63 -13.47 4.90
N LEU A 83 10.34 -13.14 4.79
CA LEU A 83 9.43 -12.92 5.92
C LEU A 83 8.81 -14.21 6.49
N ASP A 84 9.55 -15.33 6.49
CA ASP A 84 9.04 -16.68 6.80
C ASP A 84 8.54 -16.85 8.25
N PHE A 85 8.86 -15.91 9.13
CA PHE A 85 8.47 -15.90 10.54
C PHE A 85 7.09 -15.29 10.80
N ILE A 86 6.45 -14.67 9.79
CA ILE A 86 5.07 -14.18 9.86
C ILE A 86 4.17 -14.91 8.86
N ASP A 87 2.90 -15.10 9.22
CA ASP A 87 1.87 -15.64 8.33
C ASP A 87 1.57 -14.74 7.10
N ARG A 88 1.88 -15.23 5.90
CA ARG A 88 1.67 -14.57 4.61
C ARG A 88 0.21 -14.22 4.32
N GLU A 89 -0.72 -15.14 4.56
CA GLU A 89 -2.14 -14.91 4.25
C GLU A 89 -2.74 -13.88 5.21
N LYS A 90 -2.35 -13.93 6.48
CA LYS A 90 -2.74 -12.89 7.45
C LYS A 90 -2.21 -11.51 7.03
N THR A 91 -0.97 -11.40 6.55
CA THR A 91 -0.43 -10.14 6.04
C THR A 91 -1.22 -9.64 4.83
N LYS A 92 -1.56 -10.50 3.87
CA LYS A 92 -2.41 -10.12 2.72
C LYS A 92 -3.77 -9.60 3.16
N HIS A 93 -4.41 -10.26 4.12
CA HIS A 93 -5.68 -9.79 4.67
C HIS A 93 -5.54 -8.41 5.30
N GLN A 94 -4.44 -8.15 6.00
CA GLN A 94 -4.18 -6.83 6.56
C GLN A 94 -3.85 -5.79 5.49
N ALA A 95 -3.11 -6.13 4.44
CA ALA A 95 -2.84 -5.25 3.31
C ALA A 95 -4.14 -4.83 2.62
N LYS A 96 -5.04 -5.78 2.35
CA LYS A 96 -6.37 -5.52 1.76
C LYS A 96 -7.21 -4.58 2.63
N ARG A 97 -7.28 -4.82 3.95
CA ARG A 97 -8.03 -3.94 4.85
C ARG A 97 -7.44 -2.54 4.94
N GLN A 98 -6.10 -2.43 4.94
CA GLN A 98 -5.43 -1.14 5.01
C GLN A 98 -5.61 -0.34 3.72
N VAL A 99 -5.48 -0.98 2.55
CA VAL A 99 -5.66 -0.28 1.26
C VAL A 99 -7.10 0.19 1.05
N GLU A 100 -8.10 -0.60 1.46
CA GLU A 100 -9.50 -0.18 1.43
C GLU A 100 -9.74 1.06 2.30
N GLN A 101 -9.15 1.11 3.50
CA GLN A 101 -9.27 2.26 4.39
C GLN A 101 -8.52 3.49 3.88
N LEU A 102 -7.32 3.34 3.34
CA LEU A 102 -6.59 4.44 2.69
C LEU A 102 -7.41 5.03 1.54
N TYR A 103 -8.02 4.16 0.74
CA TYR A 103 -8.89 4.58 -0.35
C TYR A 103 -10.14 5.30 0.16
N ASP A 104 -10.83 4.76 1.16
CA ASP A 104 -12.02 5.39 1.76
C ASP A 104 -11.70 6.73 2.41
N ASN A 105 -10.56 6.84 3.10
CA ASN A 105 -10.12 8.11 3.69
C ASN A 105 -9.86 9.18 2.62
N GLN A 106 -9.36 8.79 1.45
CA GLN A 106 -9.05 9.73 0.37
C GLN A 106 -10.25 10.06 -0.52
N TYR A 107 -11.09 9.07 -0.81
CA TYR A 107 -12.09 9.14 -1.88
C TYR A 107 -13.50 8.72 -1.45
N GLY A 108 -13.71 8.26 -0.22
CA GLY A 108 -14.97 7.66 0.24
C GLY A 108 -16.19 8.58 0.15
N ASP A 109 -15.99 9.90 0.23
CA ASP A 109 -17.06 10.91 0.09
C ASP A 109 -17.38 11.30 -1.36
N ARG A 110 -16.73 10.68 -2.35
CA ARG A 110 -16.90 11.00 -3.78
C ARG A 110 -17.82 10.00 -4.45
N ASP A 111 -18.42 10.36 -5.59
CA ASP A 111 -19.30 9.44 -6.33
C ASP A 111 -18.53 8.35 -7.11
N GLN A 112 -17.29 8.65 -7.50
CA GLN A 112 -16.41 7.77 -8.26
C GLN A 112 -14.95 8.17 -8.03
N TYR A 113 -13.99 7.39 -8.51
CA TYR A 113 -12.61 7.85 -8.65
C TYR A 113 -12.47 8.69 -9.94
N SER A 114 -11.71 9.78 -9.86
CA SER A 114 -11.30 10.61 -10.99
C SER A 114 -9.82 10.96 -10.88
N PRO A 115 -9.05 10.97 -11.99
CA PRO A 115 -7.64 11.36 -11.98
C PRO A 115 -7.42 12.87 -11.75
N ASP A 116 -8.45 13.69 -11.98
CA ASP A 116 -8.43 15.14 -11.73
C ASP A 116 -8.43 15.48 -10.23
N TYR A 117 -8.66 14.47 -9.40
CA TYR A 117 -8.60 14.61 -7.97
C TYR A 117 -7.17 14.70 -7.44
N ASP A 118 -6.98 15.60 -6.50
CA ASP A 118 -5.72 15.71 -5.76
C ASP A 118 -5.41 14.39 -5.04
N ALA A 119 -4.22 13.87 -5.29
CA ALA A 119 -3.64 12.77 -4.53
C ALA A 119 -3.34 13.24 -3.11
N HIS A 120 -3.20 12.31 -2.17
CA HIS A 120 -2.60 12.63 -0.88
C HIS A 120 -1.15 13.16 -1.08
N GLU A 121 -0.69 14.09 -0.24
CA GLU A 121 0.63 14.74 -0.37
C GLU A 121 1.79 13.72 -0.42
N THR A 122 1.70 12.65 0.37
CA THR A 122 2.67 11.54 0.40
C THR A 122 2.79 10.79 -0.93
N MET A 123 1.82 10.96 -1.84
CA MET A 123 1.78 10.35 -3.17
C MET A 123 2.25 11.30 -4.27
N GLN A 124 2.34 12.62 -4.01
CA GLN A 124 2.71 13.63 -5.01
C GLN A 124 4.22 13.87 -5.10
N GLY A 125 4.96 13.59 -4.03
CA GLY A 125 6.40 13.82 -3.94
C GLY A 125 7.22 12.74 -4.63
N GLY A 126 7.54 12.91 -5.92
CA GLY A 126 8.72 12.37 -6.60
C GLY A 126 9.17 10.95 -6.22
N TYR A 127 8.25 10.00 -6.10
CA TYR A 127 8.60 8.63 -5.78
C TYR A 127 8.91 7.86 -7.07
N GLN A 128 10.20 7.61 -7.30
CA GLN A 128 10.67 6.66 -8.30
C GLN A 128 10.58 5.28 -7.66
N GLY A 129 9.44 4.60 -7.84
CA GLY A 129 9.19 3.26 -7.31
C GLY A 129 10.41 2.36 -7.50
N GLY A 130 10.85 1.73 -6.41
CA GLY A 130 12.02 0.85 -6.43
C GLY A 130 11.81 -0.27 -7.45
N TYR A 131 12.69 -0.32 -8.44
CA TYR A 131 12.86 -1.43 -9.37
C TYR A 131 13.91 -2.39 -8.83
#